data_AF-F9P802-F1
#
_entry.id   AF-F9P802-F1
#
_cell.length_a   1.000
_cell.length_b   1.000
_cell.length_c   1.000
_cell.angle_alpha   90.00
_cell.angle_beta   90.00
_cell.angle_gamma   90.00
#
_symmetry.space_group_name_H-M   'P 1'
#
loop_
_entity.id
_entity.type
_entity.pdbx_description
1 polymer ?
#
loop_
_entity_poly.entity_id
_entity_poly.type
_entity_poly.pdbx_seq_one_letter_code
_entity_poly.pdbx_strand_id
1 'polypeptide(L)'
;MLYALFITAVFSLLLQFYLHRQTANHRNFTLNRERIQAYAMAAVANENPKQRNFEQGYVQDQKDEKEFILTVTMKTGRRYQFRFPLMHSNQTNDNLDE
;
A
#
# COMPACT_ATOMS: atom_id res chain seq x y z
N MET A 1 26.98 -20.88 -41.57
CA MET A 1 25.50 -20.72 -41.52
C MET A 1 24.92 -20.94 -40.12
N LEU A 2 25.32 -22.00 -39.39
CA LEU A 2 24.83 -22.27 -38.02
C LEU A 2 25.13 -21.14 -37.02
N TYR A 3 26.30 -20.50 -37.12
CA TYR A 3 26.73 -19.43 -36.22
C TYR A 3 25.78 -18.21 -36.27
N ALA A 4 25.40 -17.76 -37.46
CA ALA A 4 24.47 -16.64 -37.60
C ALA A 4 23.11 -16.96 -36.96
N LEU A 5 22.63 -18.20 -37.16
CA LEU A 5 21.37 -18.68 -36.59
C LEU A 5 21.41 -18.70 -35.05
N PHE A 6 22.55 -19.09 -34.47
CA PHE A 6 22.77 -19.04 -33.02
C PHE A 6 22.79 -17.61 -32.47
N ILE A 7 23.52 -16.69 -33.12
CA ILE A 7 23.59 -15.28 -32.72
C ILE A 7 22.20 -14.63 -32.79
N THR A 8 21.43 -14.89 -33.86
CA THR A 8 20.06 -14.38 -33.99
C THR A 8 19.12 -14.95 -32.94
N ALA A 9 19.26 -16.24 -32.57
CA ALA A 9 18.45 -16.86 -31.53
C ALA A 9 18.71 -16.25 -30.14
N VAL A 10 20.00 -16.10 -29.78
CA VAL A 10 20.40 -15.45 -28.51
C VAL A 10 19.94 -13.99 -28.48
N PHE A 11 20.12 -13.25 -29.58
CA PHE A 11 19.69 -11.86 -29.68
C PHE A 11 18.17 -11.71 -29.56
N SER A 12 17.41 -12.59 -30.21
CA SER A 12 15.94 -12.60 -30.12
C SER A 12 15.46 -12.92 -28.70
N LEU A 13 16.12 -13.86 -28.02
CA LEU A 13 15.82 -14.21 -26.63
C LEU A 13 16.07 -13.03 -25.67
N LEU A 14 17.19 -12.33 -25.83
CA LEU A 14 17.53 -11.15 -25.02
C LEU A 14 16.54 -10.00 -25.26
N LEU A 15 16.19 -9.73 -26.52
CA LEU A 15 15.23 -8.69 -26.89
C LEU A 15 13.85 -9.00 -26.31
N GLN A 16 13.39 -10.25 -26.44
CA GLN A 16 12.13 -10.70 -25.83
C GLN A 16 12.13 -10.56 -24.32
N PHE A 17 13.21 -10.97 -23.64
CA PHE A 17 13.34 -10.83 -22.19
C PHE A 17 13.35 -9.36 -21.76
N TYR A 18 14.05 -8.48 -22.49
CA TYR A 18 14.11 -7.05 -22.23
C TYR A 18 12.73 -6.38 -22.35
N LEU A 19 11.99 -6.66 -23.43
CA LEU A 19 10.64 -6.12 -23.65
C LEU A 19 9.62 -6.71 -22.66
N HIS A 20 9.67 -8.03 -22.43
CA HIS A 20 8.69 -8.73 -21.59
C HIS A 20 8.87 -8.38 -20.10
N ARG A 21 10.10 -8.10 -19.65
CA ARG A 21 10.38 -7.60 -18.30
C ARG A 21 9.73 -6.24 -18.05
N GLN A 22 9.53 -5.43 -19.08
CA GLN A 22 8.89 -4.13 -18.97
C GLN A 22 7.37 -4.24 -18.75
N THR A 23 6.73 -5.30 -19.27
CA THR A 23 5.27 -5.51 -19.16
C THR A 23 4.84 -6.21 -17.87
N ALA A 24 5.72 -7.00 -17.24
CA ALA A 24 5.43 -7.69 -15.97
C ALA A 24 5.19 -6.72 -14.80
N ASN A 25 5.78 -5.51 -14.84
CA ASN A 25 5.60 -4.51 -13.79
C ASN A 25 4.34 -3.65 -13.95
N HIS A 26 3.62 -3.71 -15.07
CA HIS A 26 2.51 -2.80 -15.34
C HIS A 26 1.17 -3.24 -14.75
N ARG A 27 0.96 -4.54 -14.51
CA ARG A 27 -0.32 -5.04 -13.95
C ARG A 27 -0.46 -4.75 -12.46
N ASN A 28 0.65 -4.71 -11.73
CA ASN A 28 0.66 -4.36 -10.31
C ASN A 28 0.66 -2.86 -10.05
N PHE A 29 0.84 -2.01 -11.07
CA PHE A 29 1.06 -0.59 -10.85
C PHE A 29 -0.21 0.15 -10.42
N THR A 30 -1.35 -0.12 -11.06
CA THR A 30 -2.63 0.52 -10.70
C THR A 30 -3.09 0.07 -9.31
N LEU A 31 -3.04 -1.24 -9.04
CA LEU A 31 -3.41 -1.79 -7.73
C LEU A 31 -2.45 -1.38 -6.62
N ASN A 32 -1.13 -1.30 -6.88
CA ASN A 32 -0.18 -0.79 -5.90
C ASN A 32 -0.36 0.70 -5.66
N ARG A 33 -0.61 1.51 -6.69
CA ARG A 33 -0.85 2.96 -6.50
C ARG A 33 -2.06 3.19 -5.59
N GLU A 34 -3.15 2.49 -5.85
CA GLU A 34 -4.35 2.60 -5.03
C GLU A 34 -4.10 2.08 -3.60
N ARG A 35 -3.38 0.97 -3.45
CA ARG A 35 -3.00 0.46 -2.12
C ARG A 35 -2.08 1.42 -1.35
N ILE A 36 -1.12 2.06 -2.02
CA ILE A 36 -0.24 3.07 -1.43
C ILE A 36 -1.06 4.29 -0.98
N GLN A 37 -2.02 4.71 -1.80
CA GLN A 37 -2.94 5.79 -1.44
C GLN A 37 -3.84 5.41 -0.26
N ALA A 38 -4.32 4.16 -0.23
CA ALA A 38 -5.09 3.63 0.89
C ALA A 38 -4.28 3.65 2.18
N TYR A 39 -3.02 3.22 2.10
CA TYR A 39 -2.11 3.20 3.24
C TYR A 39 -1.85 4.61 3.77
N ALA A 40 -1.61 5.60 2.89
CA ALA A 40 -1.41 6.99 3.29
C ALA A 40 -2.64 7.55 4.02
N MET A 41 -3.86 7.28 3.53
CA MET A 41 -5.09 7.67 4.23
C MET A 41 -5.24 6.99 5.59
N ALA A 42 -4.90 5.70 5.68
CA ALA A 42 -4.91 4.98 6.95
C ALA A 42 -3.90 5.56 7.95
N ALA A 43 -2.68 5.89 7.50
CA ALA A 43 -1.66 6.51 8.35
C ALA A 43 -2.09 7.89 8.86
N VAL A 44 -2.65 8.75 7.99
CA VAL A 44 -3.18 10.06 8.40
C VAL A 44 -4.35 9.90 9.39
N ALA A 45 -5.25 8.93 9.17
CA ALA A 45 -6.34 8.66 10.09
C ALA A 45 -5.87 8.05 11.43
N ASN A 46 -4.74 7.35 11.43
CA ASN A 46 -4.09 6.84 12.64
C ASN A 46 -3.48 7.98 13.48
N GLU A 47 -2.86 8.97 12.83
CA GLU A 47 -2.32 10.17 13.50
C GLU A 47 -3.42 11.14 13.93
N ASN A 48 -4.43 11.33 13.07
CA ASN A 48 -5.51 12.28 13.25
C ASN A 48 -6.87 11.57 13.15
N PRO A 49 -7.40 11.02 14.26
CA PRO A 49 -8.65 10.25 14.25
C PRO A 49 -9.89 11.08 13.84
N LYS A 50 -9.78 12.42 13.79
CA LYS A 50 -10.83 13.32 13.28
C LYS A 50 -10.88 13.37 11.75
N GLN A 51 -9.77 13.06 11.06
CA GLN A 51 -9.66 13.15 9.62
C GLN A 51 -9.82 11.75 8.99
N ARG A 52 -11.08 11.35 8.83
CA ARG A 52 -11.46 10.04 8.28
C ARG A 52 -12.11 10.09 6.92
N ASN A 53 -12.57 11.26 6.51
CA ASN A 53 -13.14 11.50 5.20
C ASN A 53 -12.08 12.14 4.32
N PHE A 54 -11.74 11.46 3.23
CA PHE A 54 -10.80 11.93 2.22
C PHE A 54 -11.53 12.09 0.89
N GLU A 55 -11.00 12.92 0.00
CA GLU A 55 -11.60 13.09 -1.32
C GLU A 55 -11.59 11.79 -2.13
N GLN A 56 -10.70 10.84 -1.83
CA GLN A 56 -10.56 9.58 -2.59
C GLN A 56 -11.24 8.38 -1.92
N GLY A 57 -11.76 8.54 -0.71
CA GLY A 57 -12.39 7.47 0.05
C GLY A 57 -12.61 7.85 1.51
N TYR A 58 -13.09 6.91 2.32
CA TYR A 58 -13.24 7.12 3.76
C TYR A 58 -12.56 5.99 4.53
N VAL A 59 -12.15 6.30 5.75
CA VAL A 59 -11.46 5.38 6.65
C VAL A 59 -12.37 5.07 7.84
N GLN A 60 -12.69 3.80 8.02
CA GLN A 60 -13.35 3.30 9.22
C GLN A 60 -12.31 2.74 10.16
N ASP A 61 -12.40 3.11 11.43
CA ASP A 61 -11.68 2.43 12.47
C ASP A 61 -12.48 1.21 12.92
N GLN A 62 -11.77 0.14 13.17
CA GLN A 62 -12.27 -1.00 13.90
C GLN A 62 -11.28 -1.22 15.02
N LYS A 63 -11.68 -0.82 16.23
CA LYS A 63 -10.91 -1.05 17.42
C LYS A 63 -11.08 -2.51 17.81
N ASP A 64 -10.02 -3.30 17.62
CA ASP A 64 -9.91 -4.62 18.21
C ASP A 64 -9.16 -4.50 19.54
N GLU A 65 -9.32 -5.45 20.44
CA GLU A 65 -8.77 -5.37 21.82
C GLU A 65 -7.24 -5.30 21.86
N LYS A 66 -6.56 -5.73 20.79
CA LYS A 66 -5.10 -5.83 20.69
C LYS A 66 -4.47 -5.18 19.46
N GLU A 67 -5.27 -4.82 18.45
CA GLU A 67 -4.80 -4.21 17.21
C GLU A 67 -5.74 -3.09 16.76
N PHE A 68 -5.18 -1.99 16.25
CA PHE A 68 -5.97 -0.94 15.62
C PHE A 68 -6.12 -1.24 14.13
N ILE A 69 -7.31 -1.64 13.71
CA ILE A 69 -7.60 -1.97 12.32
C ILE A 69 -8.22 -0.76 11.64
N LEU A 70 -7.56 -0.27 10.58
CA LEU A 70 -8.06 0.82 9.74
C LEU A 70 -8.49 0.25 8.39
N THR A 71 -9.78 0.35 8.10
CA THR A 71 -10.38 -0.08 6.83
C THR A 71 -10.63 1.13 5.95
N VAL A 72 -9.88 1.24 4.86
CA VAL A 72 -10.01 2.30 3.87
C VAL A 72 -10.89 1.82 2.73
N THR A 73 -12.05 2.47 2.54
CA THR A 73 -12.94 2.23 1.42
C THR A 73 -12.70 3.30 0.36
N MET A 74 -12.19 2.89 -0.79
CA MET A 74 -11.93 3.75 -1.94
C MET A 74 -13.20 4.07 -2.71
N LYS A 75 -13.22 5.20 -3.42
CA LYS A 75 -14.28 5.56 -4.38
C LYS A 75 -14.51 4.52 -5.47
N THR A 76 -13.50 3.71 -5.77
CA THR A 76 -13.57 2.58 -6.72
C THR A 76 -14.42 1.41 -6.20
N GLY A 77 -14.86 1.45 -4.94
CA GLY A 77 -15.54 0.35 -4.25
C GLY A 77 -14.59 -0.68 -3.62
N ARG A 78 -13.27 -0.53 -3.80
CA ARG A 78 -12.28 -1.41 -3.18
C ARG A 78 -12.05 -1.06 -1.72
N ARG A 79 -11.88 -2.08 -0.89
CA ARG A 79 -11.61 -1.96 0.54
C ARG A 79 -10.21 -2.49 0.83
N TYR A 80 -9.44 -1.73 1.58
CA TYR A 80 -8.10 -2.08 2.02
C TYR A 80 -8.04 -2.01 3.53
N GLN A 81 -7.52 -3.06 4.17
CA GLN A 81 -7.43 -3.14 5.61
C GLN A 81 -5.97 -3.08 6.03
N PHE A 82 -5.66 -2.19 6.95
CA PHE A 82 -4.33 -2.00 7.52
C PHE A 82 -4.39 -2.18 9.03
N ARG A 83 -3.37 -2.85 9.58
CA ARG A 83 -3.26 -3.10 11.00
C ARG A 83 -2.15 -2.20 11.53
N PHE A 84 -2.46 -1.42 12.54
CA PHE A 84 -1.50 -0.62 13.27
C PHE A 84 -1.40 -1.15 14.70
N PRO A 85 -0.19 -1.26 15.25
CA PRO A 85 -0.04 -1.55 16.66
C PRO A 85 -0.68 -0.41 17.46
N LEU A 86 -1.49 -0.74 18.47
CA LEU A 86 -1.93 0.26 19.44
C LEU A 86 -0.69 0.80 20.14
N MET A 87 -0.34 2.05 19.85
CA MET A 87 0.66 2.75 20.65
C MET A 87 0.05 2.88 22.04
N HIS A 88 0.49 2.06 22.99
CA HIS A 88 0.21 2.29 24.41
C HIS A 88 0.83 3.63 24.77
N SER A 89 0.02 4.69 24.86
CA SER A 89 0.43 5.93 25.49
C SER A 89 0.56 5.68 26.99
N ASN A 90 1.66 5.07 27.41
CA ASN A 90 2.13 5.22 28.78
C ASN A 90 2.83 6.59 28.88
N GLN A 91 2.06 7.67 28.81
CA GLN A 91 2.43 8.90 29.46
C GLN A 91 1.52 9.03 30.68
N THR A 92 2.00 8.34 31.71
CA THR A 92 1.71 8.53 33.11
C THR A 92 1.46 10.01 33.39
N ASN A 93 0.24 10.29 33.85
CA ASN A 93 -0.03 11.46 34.67
C ASN A 93 0.92 11.39 35.87
N ASP A 94 2.01 12.14 35.82
CA ASP A 94 2.78 12.49 37.01
C ASP A 94 2.28 13.90 37.38
N ASN A 95 1.32 13.93 38.31
CA ASN A 95 1.24 14.79 39.49
C ASN A 95 1.48 16.31 39.32
N LEU A 96 0.83 17.24 40.01
CA LEU A 96 -0.25 17.32 41.01
C LEU A 96 -0.35 18.84 41.27
N ASP A 97 -1.48 19.29 41.77
CA ASP A 97 -1.69 20.64 42.30
C ASP A 97 -0.57 21.08 43.27
N GLU A 98 -0.02 22.28 43.06
CA GLU A 98 0.27 23.33 44.07
C GLU A 98 0.74 24.65 43.40
#